data_AF-U4TXN5-F1
#
_entry.id   AF-U4TXN5-F1
#
_cell.length_a   1.000
_cell.length_b   1.000
_cell.length_c   1.000
_cell.angle_alpha   90.00
_cell.angle_beta   90.00
_cell.angle_gamma   90.00
#
_symmetry.space_group_name_H-M   'P 1'
#
loop_
_entity.id
_entity.type
_entity.pdbx_description
1 polymer ?
#
loop_
_entity_poly.entity_id
_entity_poly.type
_entity_poly.pdbx_seq_one_letter_code
_entity_poly.pdbx_strand_id
1 'polypeptide(L)'
;MKSVSSLYKLDVYVGSEGATWPVRSSLFPYVPPYVKFRPHDLETAYKLPCGRKFFKWKLSTITPIIVRKTLSNSGFALVRKSNQWLGTWGKHMKSPMFKTLKETQKLNHFPGTFQLGRKDRLWRNFQKMISKYSLKEFGFLPHTYVLPQELKLLKQNWDFSGPNGGKDMWIIKPPASARGVGIKVINKWCHLPKKTSLVCQKYINNPYLINGSKFDLRLYVLVTSFHPLRIYLYPDGLARFATKYSDDVKDLKDRYMHLTNYSINKLSSQYTANEDANATLTKLLEYMHDEGVDTKTLWKHLQQLVIKTIISSEALITPLCEENMNSYYNCYELFGIDVLLDEHLKPWLLEVNISPSLHSASPLDAHVKGPLVQTLFDIAQFHFPSRLSQNVKNAPECFDNRIYTRTLTKKERIKHANFVQFEDRNDYVYDILKDLTGDDIRHLLRAEDEYVVKGKFERIFPTAHTHKYLDFMEPRYYNRLFDAWESKYASRREDGIALLQTHCAQKVHLKVGQLNSLNKKHIRFQQP
;
A
#
# COMPACT_ATOMS: atom_id res chain seq x y z
N MET A 1 -35.57 -8.62 -5.22
CA MET A 1 -34.48 -8.20 -4.31
C MET A 1 -33.55 -9.37 -4.06
N LYS A 2 -32.36 -9.33 -4.66
CA LYS A 2 -31.28 -10.28 -4.40
C LYS A 2 -30.27 -9.55 -3.52
N SER A 3 -30.01 -10.04 -2.31
CA SER A 3 -29.06 -9.43 -1.38
C SER A 3 -27.68 -9.30 -2.03
N VAL A 4 -26.90 -8.27 -1.65
CA VAL A 4 -25.45 -8.14 -1.95
C VAL A 4 -24.74 -9.50 -1.85
N SER A 5 -25.10 -10.36 -0.87
CA SER A 5 -24.52 -11.70 -0.66
C SER A 5 -24.62 -12.66 -1.86
N SER A 6 -25.59 -12.46 -2.77
CA SER A 6 -25.81 -13.30 -3.95
C SER A 6 -24.94 -12.95 -5.16
N LEU A 7 -24.39 -11.73 -5.22
CA LEU A 7 -23.39 -11.32 -6.22
C LEU A 7 -22.01 -11.95 -5.98
N TYR A 8 -21.80 -12.61 -4.84
CA TYR A 8 -20.52 -13.23 -4.46
C TYR A 8 -20.43 -14.73 -4.78
N LYS A 9 -21.50 -15.36 -5.31
CA LYS A 9 -21.50 -16.78 -5.65
C LYS A 9 -21.06 -16.99 -7.11
N LEU A 10 -19.79 -17.40 -7.25
CA LEU A 10 -19.21 -18.21 -8.34
C LEU A 10 -19.79 -18.02 -9.75
N ASP A 11 -19.10 -17.24 -10.60
CA ASP A 11 -19.18 -17.41 -12.04
C ASP A 11 -17.86 -17.99 -12.56
N VAL A 12 -17.78 -19.33 -12.55
CA VAL A 12 -16.86 -20.06 -13.43
C VAL A 12 -17.47 -19.92 -14.82
N TYR A 13 -16.81 -19.16 -15.71
CA TYR A 13 -17.19 -19.17 -17.11
C TYR A 13 -17.02 -20.59 -17.66
N VAL A 14 -18.13 -21.28 -17.92
CA VAL A 14 -18.16 -22.55 -18.62
C VAL A 14 -18.11 -22.22 -20.11
N GLY A 15 -16.89 -22.10 -20.65
CA GLY A 15 -16.72 -22.11 -22.10
C GLY A 15 -17.19 -23.45 -22.65
N SER A 16 -17.96 -23.43 -23.73
CA SER A 16 -18.31 -24.63 -24.47
C SER A 16 -17.03 -25.36 -24.92
N GLU A 17 -16.94 -26.63 -24.51
CA GLU A 17 -15.84 -27.60 -24.64
C GLU A 17 -14.62 -27.40 -23.71
N GLY A 18 -14.71 -28.02 -22.52
CA GLY A 18 -13.59 -28.67 -21.83
C GLY A 18 -12.63 -27.81 -20.99
N ALA A 19 -12.67 -26.47 -21.08
CA ALA A 19 -11.76 -25.59 -20.35
C ALA A 19 -12.49 -24.63 -19.42
N THR A 20 -12.48 -24.92 -18.11
CA THR A 20 -12.86 -23.91 -17.10
C THR A 20 -11.78 -22.82 -17.07
N TRP A 21 -12.18 -21.55 -16.97
CA TRP A 21 -11.23 -20.45 -16.77
C TRP A 21 -11.36 -19.90 -15.33
N PRO A 22 -10.26 -19.52 -14.64
CA PRO A 22 -10.30 -18.99 -13.29
C PRO A 22 -10.64 -17.50 -13.33
N VAL A 23 -11.86 -17.21 -13.78
CA VAL A 23 -12.34 -15.87 -14.08
C VAL A 23 -13.10 -15.33 -12.88
N ARG A 24 -12.99 -14.02 -12.68
CA ARG A 24 -13.97 -13.24 -11.95
C ARG A 24 -14.47 -12.12 -12.85
N SER A 25 -15.77 -12.15 -13.12
CA SER A 25 -16.46 -11.12 -13.89
C SER A 25 -16.40 -9.78 -13.17
N SER A 26 -16.30 -8.69 -13.95
CA SER A 26 -16.56 -7.35 -13.44
C SER A 26 -18.03 -7.23 -13.07
N LEU A 27 -18.34 -6.36 -12.11
CA LEU A 27 -19.71 -5.95 -11.81
C LEU A 27 -20.35 -5.18 -12.99
N PHE A 28 -19.55 -4.71 -13.94
CA PHE A 28 -19.96 -3.74 -14.95
C PHE A 28 -19.89 -4.35 -16.37
N PRO A 29 -20.93 -4.15 -17.20
CA PRO A 29 -20.92 -4.59 -18.60
C PRO A 29 -19.75 -3.99 -19.40
N TYR A 30 -19.22 -4.77 -20.35
CA TYR A 30 -18.11 -4.36 -21.21
C TYR A 30 -16.86 -3.92 -20.43
N VAL A 31 -16.62 -4.54 -19.27
CA VAL A 31 -15.38 -4.43 -18.52
C VAL A 31 -14.76 -5.84 -18.47
N PRO A 32 -13.54 -6.03 -19.00
CA PRO A 32 -12.94 -7.35 -19.07
C PRO A 32 -12.82 -7.99 -17.68
N PRO A 33 -13.04 -9.30 -17.56
CA PRO A 33 -12.89 -9.97 -16.30
C PRO A 33 -11.40 -10.10 -15.91
N TYR A 34 -11.17 -10.54 -14.68
CA TYR A 34 -9.83 -10.68 -14.11
C TYR A 34 -9.61 -12.10 -13.57
N VAL A 35 -8.34 -12.46 -13.38
CA VAL A 35 -7.95 -13.76 -12.83
C VAL A 35 -8.33 -13.81 -11.36
N LYS A 36 -9.06 -14.86 -10.97
CA LYS A 36 -9.34 -15.20 -9.58
C LYS A 36 -8.16 -16.00 -9.01
N PHE A 37 -7.47 -15.43 -8.02
CA PHE A 37 -6.31 -16.08 -7.43
C PHE A 37 -6.71 -17.15 -6.43
N ARG A 38 -5.95 -18.24 -6.41
CA ARG A 38 -6.16 -19.38 -5.53
C ARG A 38 -5.23 -19.33 -4.31
N PRO A 39 -5.66 -19.86 -3.16
CA PRO A 39 -4.83 -19.95 -1.96
C PRO A 39 -3.50 -20.67 -2.18
N HIS A 40 -2.50 -20.27 -1.40
CA HIS A 40 -1.13 -20.78 -1.47
C HIS A 40 -0.94 -22.22 -0.95
N ASP A 41 -1.89 -22.69 -0.15
CA ASP A 41 -1.92 -23.95 0.59
C ASP A 41 -2.72 -25.05 -0.12
N LEU A 42 -3.29 -24.76 -1.30
CA LEU A 42 -3.85 -25.80 -2.15
C LEU A 42 -2.76 -26.77 -2.62
N GLU A 43 -3.05 -28.06 -2.49
CA GLU A 43 -2.15 -29.16 -2.88
C GLU A 43 -2.02 -29.29 -4.40
N THR A 44 -3.12 -29.04 -5.13
CA THR A 44 -3.16 -29.21 -6.59
C THR A 44 -3.22 -27.86 -7.31
N ALA A 45 -2.18 -27.59 -8.10
CA ALA A 45 -2.10 -26.39 -8.92
C ALA A 45 -3.13 -26.42 -10.06
N TYR A 46 -3.83 -25.30 -10.26
CA TYR A 46 -4.75 -25.17 -11.38
C TYR A 46 -4.01 -25.10 -12.71
N LYS A 47 -4.40 -25.92 -13.69
CA LYS A 47 -3.83 -25.87 -15.04
C LYS A 47 -4.67 -24.96 -15.93
N LEU A 48 -4.16 -23.75 -16.17
CA LEU A 48 -4.75 -22.82 -17.13
C LEU A 48 -4.57 -23.35 -18.57
N PRO A 49 -5.61 -23.31 -19.42
CA PRO A 49 -5.49 -23.60 -20.84
C PRO A 49 -4.44 -22.67 -21.47
N CYS A 50 -3.44 -23.25 -22.14
CA CYS A 50 -2.29 -22.51 -22.67
C CYS A 50 -1.56 -21.61 -21.63
N GLY A 51 -1.65 -21.93 -20.33
CA GLY A 51 -1.10 -21.13 -19.22
C GLY A 51 0.38 -20.78 -19.40
N ARG A 52 1.19 -21.75 -19.84
CA ARG A 52 2.62 -21.56 -20.14
C ARG A 52 2.90 -20.56 -21.27
N LYS A 53 1.96 -20.38 -22.21
CA LYS A 53 2.11 -19.46 -23.35
C LYS A 53 1.73 -18.03 -22.96
N PHE A 54 0.63 -17.85 -22.24
CA PHE A 54 0.02 -16.52 -22.02
C PHE A 54 0.11 -15.99 -20.59
N PHE A 55 0.14 -16.85 -19.57
CA PHE A 55 0.12 -16.46 -18.15
C PHE A 55 1.52 -16.56 -17.56
N LYS A 56 2.42 -15.72 -18.06
CA LYS A 56 3.81 -15.70 -17.62
C LYS A 56 4.00 -14.70 -16.48
N TRP A 57 4.58 -15.16 -15.38
CA TRP A 57 5.03 -14.29 -14.29
C TRP A 57 6.55 -14.15 -14.33
N LYS A 58 7.06 -12.93 -14.35
CA LYS A 58 8.50 -12.69 -14.32
C LYS A 58 9.03 -12.88 -12.90
N LEU A 59 9.86 -13.89 -12.71
CA LEU A 59 10.52 -14.15 -11.44
C LEU A 59 11.60 -13.11 -11.15
N SER A 60 11.63 -12.65 -9.91
CA SER A 60 12.74 -11.91 -9.33
C SER A 60 13.44 -12.74 -8.25
N THR A 61 14.67 -12.40 -7.91
CA THR A 61 15.40 -13.04 -6.81
C THR A 61 14.73 -12.84 -5.45
N ILE A 62 13.89 -11.81 -5.34
CA ILE A 62 13.16 -11.48 -4.10
C ILE A 62 11.71 -11.99 -4.08
N THR A 63 11.25 -12.72 -5.11
CA THR A 63 9.86 -13.22 -5.16
C THR A 63 9.64 -14.26 -4.04
N PRO A 64 8.77 -13.99 -3.05
CA PRO A 64 8.56 -14.85 -1.88
C PRO A 64 7.96 -16.23 -2.23
N ILE A 65 8.23 -17.25 -1.41
CA ILE A 65 7.68 -18.61 -1.60
C ILE A 65 6.15 -18.57 -1.66
N ILE A 66 5.51 -17.84 -0.75
CA ILE A 66 4.05 -17.76 -0.67
C ILE A 66 3.44 -17.17 -1.95
N VAL A 67 4.07 -16.12 -2.49
CA VAL A 67 3.71 -15.54 -3.79
C VAL A 67 3.89 -16.56 -4.92
N ARG A 68 5.01 -17.30 -4.95
CA ARG A 68 5.24 -18.34 -5.96
C ARG A 68 4.18 -19.44 -5.92
N LYS A 69 3.78 -19.88 -4.71
CA LYS A 69 2.73 -20.89 -4.50
C LYS A 69 1.38 -20.37 -4.98
N THR A 70 0.95 -19.19 -4.53
CA THR A 70 -0.30 -18.54 -5.00
C THR A 70 -0.37 -18.42 -6.52
N LEU A 71 0.72 -17.99 -7.16
CA LEU A 71 0.80 -17.86 -8.62
C LEU A 71 0.70 -19.22 -9.34
N SER A 72 1.47 -20.20 -8.89
CA SER A 72 1.47 -21.54 -9.48
C SER A 72 0.10 -22.21 -9.32
N ASN A 73 -0.51 -22.07 -8.14
CA ASN A 73 -1.84 -22.58 -7.84
C ASN A 73 -2.93 -21.90 -8.67
N SER A 74 -2.68 -20.66 -9.12
CA SER A 74 -3.56 -19.91 -10.02
C SER A 74 -3.25 -20.14 -11.51
N GLY A 75 -2.30 -21.03 -11.84
CA GLY A 75 -1.96 -21.45 -13.20
C GLY A 75 -0.94 -20.58 -13.94
N PHE A 76 -0.25 -19.67 -13.25
CA PHE A 76 0.83 -18.89 -13.86
C PHE A 76 2.09 -19.72 -14.05
N ALA A 77 2.72 -19.57 -15.21
CA ALA A 77 4.06 -20.06 -15.47
C ALA A 77 5.10 -19.06 -14.97
N LEU A 78 5.90 -19.47 -13.97
CA LEU A 78 6.98 -18.68 -13.41
C LEU A 78 8.20 -18.73 -14.35
N VAL A 79 8.61 -17.60 -14.93
CA VAL A 79 9.67 -17.52 -15.94
C VAL A 79 10.78 -16.53 -15.54
N ARG A 80 12.04 -16.86 -15.84
CA ARG A 80 13.20 -15.96 -15.58
C ARG A 80 13.43 -14.96 -16.70
N LYS A 81 13.27 -15.38 -17.96
CA LYS A 81 13.49 -14.56 -19.15
C LYS A 81 12.22 -14.54 -20.01
N SER A 82 11.59 -13.38 -20.11
CA SER A 82 10.50 -13.13 -21.05
C SER A 82 10.23 -11.63 -21.14
N ASN A 83 9.77 -11.15 -22.30
CA ASN A 83 9.22 -9.80 -22.48
C ASN A 83 7.69 -9.80 -22.58
N GLN A 84 7.05 -10.95 -22.34
CA GLN A 84 5.60 -11.18 -22.44
C GLN A 84 5.02 -11.69 -21.11
N TRP A 85 5.52 -11.18 -19.99
CA TRP A 85 4.99 -11.44 -18.66
C TRP A 85 3.82 -10.49 -18.34
N LEU A 86 2.92 -10.92 -17.44
CA LEU A 86 1.75 -10.15 -16.97
C LEU A 86 2.04 -9.44 -15.64
N GLY A 87 2.80 -10.09 -14.76
CA GLY A 87 3.18 -9.55 -13.47
C GLY A 87 4.60 -9.90 -13.07
N THR A 88 5.13 -9.13 -12.13
CA THR A 88 6.38 -9.40 -11.43
C THR A 88 6.25 -8.97 -9.97
N TRP A 89 6.85 -9.76 -9.08
CA TRP A 89 7.14 -9.33 -7.71
C TRP A 89 8.63 -9.06 -7.63
N GLY A 90 9.02 -7.81 -7.87
CA GLY A 90 10.40 -7.42 -8.18
C GLY A 90 10.93 -6.33 -7.27
N LYS A 91 12.24 -6.06 -7.40
CA LYS A 91 12.87 -4.91 -6.73
C LYS A 91 12.26 -3.61 -7.27
N HIS A 92 12.17 -2.62 -6.41
CA HIS A 92 11.84 -1.25 -6.80
C HIS A 92 12.83 -0.75 -7.87
N MET A 93 12.31 -0.03 -8.87
CA MET A 93 13.10 0.51 -9.99
C MET A 93 13.14 2.03 -9.96
N LYS A 94 14.14 2.64 -10.62
CA LYS A 94 14.20 4.10 -10.75
C LYS A 94 12.95 4.61 -11.50
N SER A 95 12.42 5.78 -11.13
CA SER A 95 11.16 6.29 -11.69
C SER A 95 11.09 6.27 -13.24
N PRO A 96 12.11 6.71 -14.00
CA PRO A 96 12.04 6.66 -15.46
C PRO A 96 11.89 5.26 -16.06
N MET A 97 12.31 4.22 -15.34
CA MET A 97 12.22 2.83 -15.82
C MET A 97 10.78 2.31 -15.87
N PHE A 98 9.84 2.92 -15.12
CA PHE A 98 8.44 2.54 -15.17
C PHE A 98 7.83 2.77 -16.57
N LYS A 99 8.37 3.71 -17.36
CA LYS A 99 7.97 3.94 -18.77
C LYS A 99 8.26 2.74 -19.68
N THR A 100 9.09 1.79 -19.23
CA THR A 100 9.38 0.55 -19.99
C THR A 100 8.30 -0.52 -19.82
N LEU A 101 7.38 -0.36 -18.87
CA LEU A 101 6.27 -1.28 -18.65
C LEU A 101 5.26 -1.17 -19.80
N LYS A 102 4.86 -2.33 -20.33
CA LYS A 102 3.75 -2.42 -21.29
C LYS A 102 2.43 -2.17 -20.57
N GLU A 103 1.40 -1.74 -21.30
CA GLU A 103 0.07 -1.46 -20.73
C GLU A 103 -0.54 -2.66 -19.99
N THR A 104 -0.22 -3.89 -20.41
CA THR A 104 -0.70 -5.16 -19.81
C THR A 104 0.16 -5.68 -18.66
N GLN A 105 1.25 -4.99 -18.29
CA GLN A 105 2.21 -5.45 -17.29
C GLN A 105 1.94 -4.79 -15.94
N LYS A 106 2.02 -5.56 -14.86
CA LYS A 106 1.97 -5.03 -13.49
C LYS A 106 3.26 -5.21 -12.72
N LEU A 107 3.65 -4.18 -11.97
CA LEU A 107 4.74 -4.18 -11.01
C LEU A 107 4.19 -3.82 -9.62
N ASN A 108 4.71 -4.48 -8.59
CA ASN A 108 4.31 -4.32 -7.19
C ASN A 108 4.90 -3.07 -6.50
N HIS A 109 5.17 -2.00 -7.25
CA HIS A 109 5.69 -0.72 -6.76
C HIS A 109 5.13 0.45 -7.56
N PHE A 110 5.11 1.65 -6.97
CA PHE A 110 4.91 2.92 -7.67
C PHE A 110 6.22 3.71 -7.83
N PRO A 111 6.34 4.57 -8.85
CA PRO A 111 7.39 5.57 -8.92
C PRO A 111 7.37 6.46 -7.67
N GLY A 112 8.53 6.80 -7.11
CA GLY A 112 8.60 7.80 -6.03
C GLY A 112 8.39 7.27 -4.61
N THR A 113 7.99 6.02 -4.38
CA THR A 113 7.63 5.54 -3.02
C THR A 113 8.79 5.44 -2.03
N PHE A 114 10.03 5.64 -2.47
CA PHE A 114 11.16 5.96 -1.59
C PHE A 114 10.98 7.25 -0.79
N GLN A 115 10.04 8.14 -1.14
CA GLN A 115 9.62 9.26 -0.29
C GLN A 115 9.04 8.77 1.05
N LEU A 116 8.35 7.63 1.06
CA LEU A 116 7.87 6.96 2.26
C LEU A 116 8.95 6.05 2.86
N GLY A 117 9.63 5.26 2.02
CA GLY A 117 10.53 4.20 2.47
C GLY A 117 11.83 4.64 3.11
N ARG A 118 12.37 5.80 2.70
CA ARG A 118 13.62 6.32 3.26
C ARG A 118 13.35 7.14 4.51
N LYS A 119 14.00 6.81 5.62
CA LYS A 119 13.77 7.43 6.93
C LYS A 119 14.03 8.95 6.91
N ASP A 120 15.05 9.39 6.17
CA ASP A 120 15.40 10.80 6.03
C ASP A 120 14.45 11.59 5.13
N ARG A 121 13.77 10.93 4.18
CA ARG A 121 12.74 11.56 3.34
C ARG A 121 11.40 11.59 4.05
N LEU A 122 11.03 10.48 4.70
CA LEU A 122 9.84 10.37 5.53
C LEU A 122 9.82 11.47 6.59
N TRP A 123 10.92 11.67 7.33
CA TRP A 123 11.02 12.75 8.32
C TRP A 123 10.82 14.14 7.68
N ARG A 124 11.51 14.45 6.57
CA ARG A 124 11.36 15.75 5.90
C ARG A 124 9.93 16.00 5.43
N ASN A 125 9.25 14.95 4.98
CA ASN A 125 7.84 15.05 4.57
C ASN A 125 6.95 15.34 5.79
N PHE A 126 7.15 14.63 6.89
CA PHE A 126 6.46 14.91 8.16
C PHE A 126 6.75 16.30 8.70
N GLN A 127 7.99 16.79 8.62
CA GLN A 127 8.35 18.14 9.03
C GLN A 127 7.56 19.19 8.25
N LYS A 128 7.42 19.03 6.92
CA LYS A 128 6.58 19.91 6.09
C LYS A 128 5.11 19.87 6.51
N MET A 129 4.57 18.67 6.79
CA MET A 129 3.19 18.51 7.23
C MET A 129 2.95 19.12 8.62
N ILE A 130 3.89 18.95 9.56
CA ILE A 130 3.85 19.54 10.90
C ILE A 130 3.89 21.07 10.80
N SER A 131 4.78 21.64 9.98
CA SER A 131 4.86 23.08 9.75
C SER A 131 3.59 23.66 9.12
N LYS A 132 2.92 22.92 8.23
CA LYS A 132 1.72 23.38 7.54
C LYS A 132 0.44 23.21 8.38
N TYR A 133 0.31 22.12 9.14
CA TYR A 133 -0.97 21.74 9.76
C TYR A 133 -0.96 21.61 11.28
N SER A 134 0.21 21.43 11.91
CA SER A 134 0.49 21.32 13.35
C SER A 134 1.11 19.99 13.79
N LEU A 135 1.75 20.06 14.95
CA LEU A 135 2.26 18.90 15.68
C LEU A 135 1.13 17.98 16.18
N LYS A 136 -0.07 18.51 16.45
CA LYS A 136 -1.21 17.67 16.88
C LYS A 136 -1.62 16.69 15.77
N GLU A 137 -1.61 17.15 14.52
CA GLU A 137 -2.08 16.34 13.40
C GLU A 137 -1.04 15.34 12.89
N PHE A 138 0.25 15.70 12.90
CA PHE A 138 1.35 14.91 12.31
C PHE A 138 2.50 14.56 13.30
N GLY A 139 2.37 14.86 14.59
CA GLY A 139 3.36 14.59 15.64
C GLY A 139 3.36 13.15 16.19
N PHE A 140 3.09 12.19 15.31
CA PHE A 140 3.14 10.75 15.63
C PHE A 140 4.35 10.04 15.01
N LEU A 141 5.24 10.77 14.32
CA LEU A 141 6.60 10.32 14.00
C LEU A 141 7.55 10.96 15.02
N PRO A 142 8.37 10.19 15.76
CA PRO A 142 9.28 10.77 16.74
C PRO A 142 10.23 11.79 16.12
N HIS A 143 10.51 12.87 16.84
CA HIS A 143 11.36 13.95 16.36
C HIS A 143 12.71 13.40 15.87
N THR A 144 13.14 13.81 14.68
CA THR A 144 14.29 13.24 14.01
C THR A 144 15.20 14.35 13.47
N TYR A 145 16.50 14.13 13.51
CA TYR A 145 17.50 14.96 12.87
C TYR A 145 18.17 14.18 11.75
N VAL A 146 18.30 14.78 10.57
CA VAL A 146 19.00 14.23 9.41
C VAL A 146 20.44 14.70 9.41
N LEU A 147 21.36 13.77 9.62
CA LEU A 147 22.79 14.04 9.72
C LEU A 147 23.49 13.82 8.36
N PRO A 148 24.54 14.61 8.06
CA PRO A 148 25.15 15.64 8.91
C PRO A 148 24.47 17.03 8.85
N GLN A 149 23.44 17.22 8.03
CA GLN A 149 22.86 18.54 7.75
C GLN A 149 22.33 19.26 9.00
N GLU A 150 21.69 18.52 9.91
CA GLU A 150 21.05 19.06 11.10
C GLU A 150 21.88 18.84 12.38
N LEU A 151 23.18 18.54 12.25
CA LEU A 151 24.06 18.25 13.39
C LEU A 151 24.16 19.43 14.37
N LYS A 152 24.19 20.66 13.87
CA LYS A 152 24.25 21.88 14.70
C LYS A 152 22.97 22.03 15.53
N LEU A 153 21.80 21.79 14.92
CA LEU A 153 20.51 21.87 15.58
C LEU A 153 20.37 20.77 16.66
N LEU A 154 20.78 19.55 16.32
CA LEU A 154 20.85 18.45 17.27
C LEU A 154 21.78 18.78 18.45
N LYS A 155 22.95 19.40 18.21
CA LYS A 155 23.87 19.81 19.28
C LYS A 155 23.25 20.85 20.22
N GLN A 156 22.59 21.86 19.68
CA GLN A 156 21.90 22.88 20.48
C GLN A 156 20.83 22.25 21.38
N ASN A 157 19.99 21.36 20.83
CA ASN A 157 18.98 20.65 21.60
C ASN A 157 19.60 19.73 22.69
N TRP A 158 20.69 19.04 22.33
CA TRP A 158 21.43 18.18 23.25
C TRP A 158 22.01 18.96 24.44
N ASP A 159 22.60 20.13 24.19
CA ASP A 159 23.22 20.97 25.21
C ASP A 159 22.19 21.72 26.07
N PHE A 160 21.07 22.15 25.46
CA PHE A 160 19.95 22.76 26.18
C PHE A 160 19.35 21.81 27.22
N SER A 161 19.44 20.51 26.98
CA SER A 161 18.99 19.46 27.91
C SER A 161 19.92 19.29 29.13
N GLY A 162 20.96 20.13 29.29
CA GLY A 162 21.85 20.22 30.45
C GLY A 162 23.24 19.58 30.25
N PRO A 163 24.25 19.94 31.07
CA PRO A 163 25.66 19.55 30.90
C PRO A 163 25.94 18.04 31.04
N ASN A 164 25.00 17.26 31.58
CA ASN A 164 25.07 15.80 31.63
C ASN A 164 24.36 15.12 30.44
N GLY A 165 23.76 15.88 29.52
CA GLY A 165 22.73 15.40 28.60
C GLY A 165 21.51 14.94 29.41
N GLY A 166 20.35 15.51 29.16
CA GLY A 166 19.11 15.02 29.78
C GLY A 166 19.01 13.49 29.64
N LYS A 167 18.21 12.84 30.50
CA LYS A 167 17.87 11.40 30.42
C LYS A 167 17.34 10.95 29.04
N ASP A 168 17.20 11.86 28.08
CA ASP A 168 16.82 11.61 26.70
C ASP A 168 17.73 10.60 26.02
N MET A 169 17.09 9.52 25.57
CA MET A 169 17.69 8.51 24.73
C MET A 169 17.40 8.82 23.26
N TRP A 170 18.36 8.51 22.41
CA TRP A 170 18.28 8.70 20.97
C TRP A 170 18.56 7.40 20.25
N ILE A 171 17.90 7.17 19.13
CA ILE A 171 18.14 6.02 18.25
C ILE A 171 18.70 6.50 16.91
N ILE A 172 19.92 6.07 16.61
CA ILE A 172 20.56 6.33 15.33
C ILE A 172 20.21 5.22 14.35
N LYS A 173 19.83 5.58 13.13
CA LYS A 173 19.43 4.63 12.07
C LYS A 173 20.04 5.07 10.74
N PRO A 174 20.51 4.14 9.88
CA PRO A 174 20.89 4.51 8.51
C PRO A 174 19.65 4.87 7.68
N PRO A 175 19.71 5.85 6.76
CA PRO A 175 18.52 6.36 6.07
C PRO A 175 17.78 5.35 5.19
N ALA A 176 18.52 4.41 4.59
CA ALA A 176 18.01 3.43 3.62
C ALA A 176 18.42 1.98 3.95
N SER A 177 18.66 1.68 5.24
CA SER A 177 18.94 0.32 5.72
C SER A 177 17.69 -0.35 6.28
N ALA A 178 17.72 -1.68 6.36
CA ALA A 178 16.66 -2.55 6.87
C ALA A 178 17.23 -3.64 7.79
N ARG A 179 16.35 -4.44 8.41
CA ARG A 179 16.71 -5.58 9.31
C ARG A 179 17.49 -5.18 10.57
N GLY A 180 17.37 -3.92 10.99
CA GLY A 180 18.06 -3.37 12.16
C GLY A 180 19.58 -3.17 12.00
N VAL A 181 20.12 -3.34 10.79
CA VAL A 181 21.55 -3.16 10.54
C VAL A 181 21.95 -1.69 10.68
N GLY A 182 22.92 -1.42 11.56
CA GLY A 182 23.44 -0.09 11.84
C GLY A 182 22.63 0.74 12.84
N ILE A 183 21.61 0.13 13.47
CA ILE A 183 20.81 0.81 14.50
C ILE A 183 21.51 0.72 15.86
N LYS A 184 21.59 1.85 16.57
CA LYS A 184 22.09 1.91 17.96
C LYS A 184 21.26 2.89 18.77
N VAL A 185 21.07 2.59 20.05
CA VAL A 185 20.55 3.56 21.03
C VAL A 185 21.76 4.24 21.68
N ILE A 186 21.68 5.56 21.84
CA ILE A 186 22.74 6.38 22.43
C ILE A 186 22.13 7.39 23.40
N ASN A 187 22.88 7.70 24.45
CA ASN A 187 22.56 8.77 25.41
C ASN A 187 23.75 9.69 25.67
N LYS A 188 24.89 9.47 24.99
CA LYS A 188 26.10 10.31 25.10
C LYS A 188 26.47 10.88 23.75
N TRP A 189 26.78 12.18 23.73
CA TRP A 189 27.18 12.91 22.52
C TRP A 189 28.38 12.28 21.80
N CYS A 190 29.35 11.75 22.56
CA CYS A 190 30.55 11.13 22.00
C CYS A 190 30.27 9.85 21.19
N HIS A 191 29.11 9.20 21.40
CA HIS A 191 28.72 8.00 20.65
C HIS A 191 28.09 8.32 19.29
N LEU A 192 27.77 9.58 19.00
CA LEU A 192 27.15 9.99 17.74
C LEU A 192 28.17 10.06 16.58
N PRO A 193 27.99 9.30 15.49
CA PRO A 193 28.82 9.43 14.30
C PRO A 193 28.52 10.74 13.56
N LYS A 194 29.44 11.71 13.61
CA LYS A 194 29.22 13.09 13.13
C LYS A 194 29.36 13.27 11.62
N LYS A 195 30.12 12.40 10.95
CA LYS A 195 30.43 12.48 9.50
C LYS A 195 29.65 11.48 8.64
N THR A 196 28.81 10.66 9.26
CA THR A 196 28.06 9.60 8.57
C THR A 196 26.63 10.06 8.28
N SER A 197 26.11 9.76 7.09
CA SER A 197 24.70 10.02 6.79
C SER A 197 23.81 9.08 7.59
N LEU A 198 23.08 9.65 8.55
CA LEU A 198 22.24 8.94 9.52
C LEU A 198 20.99 9.77 9.81
N VAL A 199 19.98 9.12 10.37
CA VAL A 199 18.92 9.81 11.11
C VAL A 199 19.14 9.57 12.60
N CYS A 200 19.10 10.64 13.40
CA CYS A 200 19.12 10.60 14.86
C CYS A 200 17.71 10.94 15.36
N GLN A 201 17.00 9.95 15.88
CA GLN A 201 15.59 10.09 16.24
C GLN A 201 15.41 9.96 17.75
N LYS A 202 14.49 10.73 18.34
CA LYS A 202 14.14 10.60 19.76
C LYS A 202 13.64 9.17 20.04
N TYR A 203 14.23 8.52 21.05
CA TYR A 203 13.82 7.18 21.44
C TYR A 203 12.55 7.25 22.28
N ILE A 204 11.62 6.32 22.04
CA ILE A 204 10.41 6.15 22.85
C ILE A 204 10.80 5.24 24.01
N ASN A 205 11.03 5.83 25.18
CA ASN A 205 11.56 5.18 26.37
C ASN A 205 10.50 4.56 27.28
N ASN A 206 9.23 4.97 27.13
CA ASN A 206 8.10 4.41 27.87
C ASN A 206 7.12 3.71 26.91
N PRO A 207 7.49 2.56 26.30
CA PRO A 207 6.58 1.78 25.47
C PRO A 207 5.51 1.10 26.32
N TYR A 208 4.34 0.80 25.74
CA TYR A 208 3.40 -0.14 26.34
C TYR A 208 4.06 -1.52 26.39
N LEU A 209 4.00 -2.18 27.55
CA LEU A 209 4.64 -3.47 27.79
C LEU A 209 3.58 -4.53 28.01
N ILE A 210 3.83 -5.75 27.50
CA ILE A 210 3.04 -6.93 27.82
C ILE A 210 3.99 -7.92 28.47
N ASN A 211 3.67 -8.33 29.70
CA ASN A 211 4.52 -9.21 30.53
C ASN A 211 5.96 -8.69 30.66
N GLY A 212 6.12 -7.35 30.72
CA GLY A 212 7.42 -6.68 30.79
C GLY A 212 8.21 -6.65 29.47
N SER A 213 7.66 -7.15 28.37
CA SER A 213 8.33 -7.15 27.06
C SER A 213 7.81 -6.04 26.16
N LYS A 214 8.75 -5.34 25.50
CA LYS A 214 8.44 -4.36 24.46
C LYS A 214 8.00 -5.07 23.18
N PHE A 215 7.06 -4.50 22.44
CA PHE A 215 6.67 -5.01 21.14
C PHE A 215 6.40 -3.89 20.14
N ASP A 216 6.53 -4.20 18.85
CA ASP A 216 6.02 -3.34 17.78
C ASP A 216 4.91 -4.06 16.99
N LEU A 217 4.14 -3.27 16.24
CA LEU A 217 3.12 -3.73 15.33
C LEU A 217 3.60 -3.60 13.88
N ARG A 218 3.51 -4.68 13.11
CA ARG A 218 3.61 -4.66 11.65
C ARG A 218 2.20 -4.62 11.07
N LEU A 219 1.83 -3.48 10.49
CA LEU A 219 0.61 -3.31 9.71
C LEU A 219 0.90 -3.54 8.21
N TYR A 220 -0.01 -4.22 7.51
CA TYR A 220 0.07 -4.41 6.06
C TYR A 220 -0.91 -3.48 5.34
N VAL A 221 -0.37 -2.60 4.49
CA VAL A 221 -1.14 -1.55 3.81
C VAL A 221 -0.96 -1.67 2.31
N LEU A 222 -2.05 -1.94 1.59
CA LEU A 222 -2.07 -2.00 0.14
C LEU A 222 -2.56 -0.66 -0.42
N VAL A 223 -1.76 -0.07 -1.31
CA VAL A 223 -2.18 1.08 -2.12
C VAL A 223 -2.34 0.61 -3.55
N THR A 224 -3.52 0.81 -4.14
CA THR A 224 -3.79 0.45 -5.55
C THR A 224 -3.74 1.65 -6.49
N SER A 225 -3.69 2.87 -5.95
CA SER A 225 -3.55 4.09 -6.72
C SER A 225 -3.20 5.26 -5.79
N PHE A 226 -2.36 6.18 -6.28
CA PHE A 226 -2.12 7.49 -5.65
C PHE A 226 -3.01 8.60 -6.26
N HIS A 227 -3.55 8.39 -7.47
CA HIS A 227 -4.40 9.36 -8.15
C HIS A 227 -5.52 8.68 -8.94
N PRO A 228 -6.75 8.53 -8.39
CA PRO A 228 -7.15 8.86 -7.01
C PRO A 228 -6.42 8.02 -5.96
N LEU A 229 -6.28 8.55 -4.75
CA LEU A 229 -5.68 7.81 -3.65
C LEU A 229 -6.64 6.71 -3.20
N ARG A 230 -6.16 5.46 -3.11
CA ARG A 230 -6.92 4.30 -2.60
C ARG A 230 -6.03 3.46 -1.69
N ILE A 231 -6.40 3.40 -0.41
CA ILE A 231 -5.65 2.76 0.67
C ILE A 231 -6.49 1.67 1.32
N TYR A 232 -5.92 0.49 1.39
CA TYR A 232 -6.49 -0.67 2.05
C TYR A 232 -5.59 -1.11 3.21
N LEU A 233 -6.15 -1.23 4.40
CA LEU A 233 -5.47 -1.77 5.57
C LEU A 233 -5.90 -3.22 5.77
N TYR A 234 -4.94 -4.11 5.90
CA TYR A 234 -5.23 -5.48 6.32
C TYR A 234 -5.55 -5.48 7.82
N PRO A 235 -6.65 -6.10 8.26
CA PRO A 235 -7.10 -6.05 9.66
C PRO A 235 -6.22 -6.89 10.60
N ASP A 236 -5.30 -7.68 10.03
CA ASP A 236 -4.33 -8.46 10.79
C ASP A 236 -2.90 -8.07 10.42
N GLY A 237 -1.94 -8.53 11.21
CA GLY A 237 -0.55 -8.13 11.15
C GLY A 237 0.32 -9.02 12.02
N LEU A 238 1.51 -8.56 12.34
CA LEU A 238 2.42 -9.28 13.23
C LEU A 238 2.77 -8.39 14.43
N ALA A 239 2.59 -8.92 15.63
CA ALA A 239 3.16 -8.35 16.84
C ALA A 239 4.57 -8.93 17.04
N ARG A 240 5.58 -8.07 17.09
CA ARG A 240 6.97 -8.49 17.24
C ARG A 240 7.49 -8.11 18.61
N PHE A 241 7.64 -9.10 19.47
CA PHE A 241 8.15 -8.93 20.82
C PHE A 241 9.68 -8.92 20.85
N ALA A 242 10.21 -8.05 21.70
CA ALA A 242 11.60 -8.05 22.15
C ALA A 242 11.76 -8.92 23.40
N THR A 243 13.00 -9.02 23.92
CA THR A 243 13.23 -9.52 25.28
C THR A 243 12.69 -8.54 26.33
N LYS A 244 12.72 -8.93 27.62
CA LYS A 244 12.24 -8.11 28.73
C LYS A 244 12.86 -6.71 28.69
N TYR A 245 12.02 -5.68 28.78
CA TYR A 245 12.40 -4.28 28.65
C TYR A 245 12.95 -3.71 29.96
N SER A 246 14.03 -2.93 29.86
CA SER A 246 14.62 -2.09 30.90
C SER A 246 14.99 -0.74 30.29
N ASP A 247 14.79 0.33 31.04
CA ASP A 247 15.20 1.69 30.68
C ASP A 247 16.53 2.11 31.33
N ASP A 248 17.20 1.20 32.06
CA ASP A 248 18.51 1.47 32.66
C ASP A 248 19.57 1.69 31.57
N VAL A 249 20.37 2.73 31.76
CA VAL A 249 21.50 3.10 30.90
C VAL A 249 22.49 1.94 30.70
N LYS A 250 22.60 1.04 31.70
CA LYS A 250 23.44 -0.15 31.63
C LYS A 250 23.02 -1.12 30.53
N ASP A 251 21.72 -1.16 30.23
CA ASP A 251 21.13 -2.12 29.30
C ASP A 251 21.08 -1.60 27.85
N LEU A 252 21.46 -0.33 27.61
CA LEU A 252 21.47 0.31 26.28
C LEU A 252 22.25 -0.44 25.18
N LYS A 253 23.21 -1.27 25.59
CA LYS A 253 24.01 -2.09 24.67
C LYS A 253 23.27 -3.36 24.23
N ASP A 254 22.25 -3.79 24.97
CA ASP A 254 21.44 -4.94 24.61
C ASP A 254 20.48 -4.60 23.46
N ARG A 255 20.86 -5.03 22.26
CA ARG A 255 20.07 -4.82 21.06
C ARG A 255 18.80 -5.66 21.04
N TYR A 256 18.77 -6.80 21.73
CA TYR A 256 17.61 -7.69 21.75
C TYR A 256 16.45 -7.09 22.54
N MET A 257 16.77 -6.32 23.59
CA MET A 257 15.81 -5.58 24.41
C MET A 257 15.20 -4.39 23.67
N HIS A 258 16.03 -3.62 22.96
CA HIS A 258 15.59 -2.35 22.37
C HIS A 258 15.05 -2.45 20.94
N LEU A 259 15.43 -3.50 20.20
CA LEU A 259 15.04 -3.73 18.81
C LEU A 259 14.17 -4.97 18.71
N THR A 260 12.93 -4.78 18.26
CA THR A 260 11.89 -5.80 18.06
C THR A 260 12.03 -6.55 16.73
N ASN A 261 13.06 -6.26 15.91
CA ASN A 261 13.22 -6.92 14.62
C ASN A 261 13.44 -8.44 14.76
N TYR A 262 12.61 -9.26 14.11
CA TYR A 262 12.77 -10.72 14.06
C TYR A 262 14.20 -11.17 13.70
N SER A 263 14.84 -10.50 12.73
CA SER A 263 16.20 -10.84 12.30
C SER A 263 17.26 -10.69 13.41
N ILE A 264 16.97 -9.88 14.43
CA ILE A 264 17.81 -9.66 15.61
C ILE A 264 17.35 -10.63 16.71
N ASN A 265 16.08 -10.60 17.10
CA ASN A 265 15.60 -11.41 18.24
C ASN A 265 15.73 -12.92 18.04
N LYS A 266 15.62 -13.45 16.82
CA LYS A 266 15.83 -14.88 16.55
C LYS A 266 17.23 -15.41 16.96
N LEU A 267 18.18 -14.51 17.21
CA LEU A 267 19.54 -14.85 17.63
C LEU A 267 19.74 -14.75 19.15
N SER A 268 18.74 -14.28 19.90
CA SER A 268 18.79 -14.23 21.37
C SER A 268 18.55 -15.62 21.97
N SER A 269 19.31 -15.98 23.00
CA SER A 269 19.09 -17.22 23.77
C SER A 269 17.79 -17.19 24.59
N GLN A 270 17.25 -15.99 24.84
CA GLN A 270 15.96 -15.79 25.54
C GLN A 270 14.79 -15.67 24.56
N TYR A 271 15.03 -15.86 23.27
CA TYR A 271 13.96 -15.81 22.28
C TYR A 271 13.11 -17.07 22.35
N THR A 272 11.94 -16.96 22.97
CA THR A 272 10.83 -17.86 22.69
C THR A 272 10.34 -17.55 21.29
N ALA A 273 10.51 -18.50 20.37
CA ALA A 273 9.92 -18.40 19.05
C ALA A 273 8.41 -18.20 19.21
N ASN A 274 7.87 -17.16 18.57
CA ASN A 274 6.43 -16.92 18.49
C ASN A 274 5.81 -17.99 17.56
N GLU A 275 5.86 -19.25 17.98
CA GLU A 275 5.27 -20.39 17.26
C GLU A 275 3.76 -20.47 17.49
N ASP A 276 3.27 -19.82 18.55
CA ASP A 276 1.85 -19.72 18.85
C ASP A 276 1.15 -18.67 17.98
N ALA A 277 -0.09 -19.00 17.58
CA ALA A 277 -1.01 -18.11 16.88
C ALA A 277 -1.32 -16.78 17.61
N ASN A 278 -0.83 -16.62 18.85
CA ASN A 278 -1.10 -15.51 19.76
C ASN A 278 -0.34 -14.21 19.39
N ALA A 279 0.64 -14.26 18.48
CA ALA A 279 1.40 -13.08 18.05
C ALA A 279 0.85 -12.40 16.78
N THR A 280 -0.38 -12.71 16.35
CA THR A 280 -1.08 -11.91 15.34
C THR A 280 -1.56 -10.59 15.93
N LEU A 281 -1.82 -9.60 15.07
CA LEU A 281 -2.38 -8.33 15.52
C LEU A 281 -3.81 -8.51 16.04
N THR A 282 -4.60 -9.36 15.39
CA THR A 282 -5.96 -9.65 15.84
C THR A 282 -5.96 -10.26 17.24
N LYS A 283 -5.13 -11.27 17.51
CA LYS A 283 -5.03 -11.89 18.83
C LYS A 283 -4.47 -10.95 19.90
N LEU A 284 -3.52 -10.10 19.53
CA LEU A 284 -3.03 -9.05 20.41
C LEU A 284 -4.15 -8.06 20.81
N LEU A 285 -4.97 -7.63 19.85
CA LEU A 285 -6.08 -6.71 20.14
C LEU A 285 -7.20 -7.39 20.95
N GLU A 286 -7.45 -8.69 20.76
CA GLU A 286 -8.35 -9.46 21.63
C GLU A 286 -7.80 -9.48 23.07
N TYR A 287 -6.53 -9.84 23.26
CA TYR A 287 -5.88 -9.81 24.57
C TYR A 287 -5.95 -8.43 25.23
N MET A 288 -5.61 -7.36 24.51
CA MET A 288 -5.64 -6.00 25.04
C MET A 288 -7.05 -5.56 25.43
N HIS A 289 -8.08 -6.00 24.69
CA HIS A 289 -9.47 -5.74 25.03
C HIS A 289 -9.84 -6.40 26.36
N ASP A 290 -9.42 -7.65 26.56
CA ASP A 290 -9.69 -8.40 27.79
C ASP A 290 -8.96 -7.78 29.00
N GLU A 291 -7.81 -7.14 28.77
CA GLU A 291 -7.08 -6.31 29.77
C GLU A 291 -7.67 -4.89 29.95
N GLY A 292 -8.82 -4.58 29.34
CA GLY A 292 -9.55 -3.33 29.53
C GLY A 292 -9.16 -2.18 28.59
N VAL A 293 -8.38 -2.42 27.54
CA VAL A 293 -8.04 -1.42 26.53
C VAL A 293 -9.20 -1.21 25.54
N ASP A 294 -9.55 0.05 25.25
CA ASP A 294 -10.45 0.38 24.13
C ASP A 294 -9.75 0.17 22.78
N THR A 295 -9.77 -1.08 22.32
CA THR A 295 -9.13 -1.49 21.06
C THR A 295 -9.85 -0.96 19.82
N LYS A 296 -11.13 -0.60 19.92
CA LYS A 296 -11.88 0.04 18.82
C LYS A 296 -11.33 1.45 18.56
N THR A 297 -11.09 2.22 19.61
CA THR A 297 -10.47 3.54 19.49
C THR A 297 -9.01 3.45 19.05
N LEU A 298 -8.25 2.48 19.60
CA LEU A 298 -6.89 2.21 19.15
C LEU A 298 -6.82 1.89 17.65
N TRP A 299 -7.71 1.03 17.14
CA TRP A 299 -7.77 0.70 15.71
C TRP A 299 -8.03 1.94 14.85
N LYS A 300 -8.95 2.82 15.27
CA LYS A 300 -9.20 4.11 14.59
C LYS A 300 -7.97 5.01 14.59
N HIS A 301 -7.17 5.02 15.66
CA HIS A 301 -5.91 5.77 15.70
C HIS A 301 -4.86 5.18 14.76
N LEU A 302 -4.77 3.85 14.66
CA LEU A 302 -3.89 3.17 13.70
C LEU A 302 -4.29 3.47 12.25
N GLN A 303 -5.58 3.41 11.92
CA GLN A 303 -6.10 3.79 10.60
C GLN A 303 -5.75 5.25 10.25
N GLN A 304 -5.94 6.18 11.20
CA GLN A 304 -5.58 7.59 11.03
C GLN A 304 -4.08 7.78 10.79
N LEU A 305 -3.24 7.11 11.58
CA LEU A 305 -1.79 7.11 11.42
C LEU A 305 -1.40 6.63 10.01
N VAL A 306 -1.98 5.52 9.54
CA VAL A 306 -1.72 4.98 8.20
C VAL A 306 -2.10 5.99 7.11
N ILE A 307 -3.32 6.54 7.15
CA ILE A 307 -3.81 7.50 6.13
C ILE A 307 -2.89 8.71 6.06
N LYS A 308 -2.62 9.33 7.22
CA LYS A 308 -1.78 10.54 7.29
C LYS A 308 -0.32 10.25 6.89
N THR A 309 0.18 9.05 7.18
CA THR A 309 1.51 8.62 6.72
C THR A 309 1.59 8.61 5.19
N ILE A 310 0.59 8.03 4.51
CA ILE A 310 0.55 8.01 3.04
C ILE A 310 0.37 9.43 2.48
N ILE A 311 -0.54 10.23 3.06
CA ILE A 311 -0.78 11.62 2.66
C ILE A 311 0.47 12.48 2.75
N SER A 312 1.32 12.28 3.77
CA SER A 312 2.56 13.06 3.96
C SER A 312 3.47 13.06 2.73
N SER A 313 3.38 12.04 1.88
CA SER A 313 4.22 11.88 0.69
C SER A 313 3.43 11.89 -0.62
N GLU A 314 2.10 12.00 -0.57
CA GLU A 314 1.22 11.89 -1.74
C GLU A 314 1.56 12.95 -2.79
N ALA A 315 1.68 14.22 -2.37
CA ALA A 315 1.99 15.34 -3.28
C ALA A 315 3.34 15.20 -4.00
N LEU A 316 4.28 14.41 -3.44
CA LEU A 316 5.57 14.13 -4.07
C LEU A 316 5.55 12.88 -4.95
N ILE A 317 4.65 11.93 -4.68
CA ILE A 317 4.53 10.66 -5.39
C ILE A 317 3.64 10.80 -6.62
N THR A 318 2.54 11.54 -6.52
CA THR A 318 1.55 11.68 -7.60
C THR A 318 2.14 12.24 -8.90
N PRO A 319 2.91 13.35 -8.90
CA PRO A 319 3.56 13.85 -10.12
C PRO A 319 4.53 12.83 -10.74
N LEU A 320 5.25 12.06 -9.90
CA LEU A 320 6.16 11.00 -10.40
C LEU A 320 5.39 9.84 -11.03
N CYS A 321 4.24 9.48 -10.49
CA CYS A 321 3.33 8.51 -11.10
C CYS A 321 2.82 9.04 -12.44
N GLU A 322 2.40 10.31 -12.48
CA GLU A 322 1.88 10.94 -13.68
C GLU A 322 2.93 11.08 -14.80
N GLU A 323 4.18 11.33 -14.45
CA GLU A 323 5.25 11.45 -15.43
C GLU A 323 5.70 10.07 -15.94
N ASN A 324 5.72 9.04 -15.08
CA ASN A 324 6.47 7.80 -15.35
C ASN A 324 5.63 6.55 -15.59
N MET A 325 4.32 6.55 -15.32
CA MET A 325 3.45 5.40 -15.60
C MET A 325 2.76 5.53 -16.95
N ASN A 326 2.80 4.48 -17.78
CA ASN A 326 2.09 4.50 -19.07
C ASN A 326 0.57 4.28 -18.91
N SER A 327 0.16 3.54 -17.89
CA SER A 327 -1.24 3.18 -17.64
C SER A 327 -1.54 3.12 -16.15
N TYR A 328 -2.78 3.46 -15.77
CA TYR A 328 -3.28 3.26 -14.41
C TYR A 328 -3.35 1.78 -13.99
N TYR A 329 -3.17 0.84 -14.93
CA TYR A 329 -3.13 -0.58 -14.66
C TYR A 329 -1.81 -1.04 -14.03
N ASN A 330 -0.70 -0.33 -14.30
CA ASN A 330 0.64 -0.89 -14.17
C ASN A 330 1.15 -1.11 -12.74
N CYS A 331 0.62 -0.40 -11.75
CA CYS A 331 1.24 -0.35 -10.42
C CYS A 331 0.22 -0.61 -9.31
N TYR A 332 0.68 -1.31 -8.29
CA TYR A 332 0.06 -1.48 -6.97
C TYR A 332 1.22 -1.68 -5.98
N GLU A 333 1.06 -1.39 -4.69
CA GLU A 333 2.17 -1.54 -3.75
C GLU A 333 1.70 -1.93 -2.36
N LEU A 334 2.37 -2.92 -1.78
CA LEU A 334 2.18 -3.35 -0.39
C LEU A 334 3.27 -2.74 0.48
N PHE A 335 2.86 -1.98 1.48
CA PHE A 335 3.72 -1.42 2.51
C PHE A 335 3.61 -2.23 3.81
N GLY A 336 4.72 -2.36 4.52
CA GLY A 336 4.73 -2.75 5.92
C GLY A 336 4.97 -1.51 6.78
N ILE A 337 3.99 -1.10 7.58
CA ILE A 337 4.13 0.04 8.48
C ILE A 337 4.44 -0.47 9.88
N ASP A 338 5.53 0.02 10.45
CA ASP A 338 6.00 -0.38 11.78
C ASP A 338 5.53 0.68 12.78
N VAL A 339 4.75 0.27 13.78
CA VAL A 339 4.16 1.16 14.80
C VAL A 339 4.54 0.68 16.19
N LEU A 340 4.83 1.60 17.10
CA LEU A 340 5.02 1.34 18.53
C LEU A 340 3.91 2.00 19.32
N LEU A 341 3.40 1.35 20.36
CA LEU A 341 2.51 1.99 21.33
C LEU A 341 3.33 2.49 22.52
N ASP A 342 3.09 3.72 22.97
CA ASP A 342 3.62 4.20 24.25
C ASP A 342 2.74 3.76 25.43
N GLU A 343 3.18 4.03 26.65
CA GLU A 343 2.47 3.71 27.90
C GLU A 343 1.03 4.25 27.98
N HIS A 344 0.71 5.28 27.19
CA HIS A 344 -0.62 5.87 27.07
C HIS A 344 -1.38 5.37 25.84
N LEU A 345 -0.91 4.28 25.21
CA LEU A 345 -1.48 3.66 24.02
C LEU A 345 -1.52 4.58 22.79
N LYS A 346 -0.74 5.66 22.77
CA LYS A 346 -0.59 6.50 21.59
C LYS A 346 0.27 5.75 20.56
N PRO A 347 -0.20 5.59 19.31
CA PRO A 347 0.58 4.95 18.28
C PRO A 347 1.62 5.89 17.68
N TRP A 348 2.86 5.41 17.59
CA TRP A 348 4.01 6.10 17.02
C TRP A 348 4.51 5.37 15.77
N LEU A 349 4.62 6.08 14.66
CA LEU A 349 5.23 5.58 13.43
C LEU A 349 6.74 5.40 13.63
N LEU A 350 7.26 4.21 13.35
CA LEU A 350 8.70 3.93 13.40
C LEU A 350 9.36 3.99 12.02
N GLU A 351 8.77 3.32 11.02
CA GLU A 351 9.23 3.30 9.64
C GLU A 351 8.15 2.76 8.68
N VAL A 352 8.33 3.04 7.38
CA VAL A 352 7.54 2.44 6.30
C VAL A 352 8.45 1.56 5.45
N ASN A 353 8.12 0.28 5.37
CA ASN A 353 8.81 -0.69 4.54
C ASN A 353 8.11 -0.80 3.18
N ILE A 354 8.72 -0.28 2.11
CA ILE A 354 8.21 -0.38 0.72
C ILE A 354 8.38 -1.77 0.10
N SER A 355 9.03 -2.69 0.81
CA SER A 355 9.20 -4.09 0.41
C SER A 355 9.15 -4.96 1.67
N PRO A 356 7.97 -5.05 2.32
CA PRO A 356 7.85 -5.81 3.56
C PRO A 356 8.18 -7.28 3.32
N SER A 357 8.81 -7.93 4.30
CA SER A 357 9.10 -9.36 4.20
C SER A 357 7.80 -10.16 4.15
N LEU A 358 7.61 -10.89 3.06
CA LEU A 358 6.59 -11.92 2.90
C LEU A 358 7.21 -13.33 2.98
N HIS A 359 8.37 -13.45 3.63
CA HIS A 359 8.89 -14.76 3.99
C HIS A 359 7.91 -15.44 4.97
N SER A 360 7.61 -16.71 4.74
CA SER A 360 6.68 -17.49 5.56
C SER A 360 7.41 -18.71 6.10
N ALA A 361 8.25 -18.50 7.11
CA ALA A 361 9.02 -19.56 7.75
C ALA A 361 8.20 -20.31 8.80
N SER A 362 7.25 -19.64 9.46
CA SER A 362 6.39 -20.22 10.48
C SER A 362 4.94 -20.41 9.99
N PRO A 363 4.17 -21.32 10.63
CA PRO A 363 2.73 -21.43 10.40
C PRO A 363 1.99 -20.11 10.64
N LEU A 364 2.37 -19.35 11.67
CA LEU A 364 1.86 -18.00 11.96
C LEU A 364 2.06 -17.06 10.75
N ASP A 365 3.27 -17.00 10.20
CA ASP A 365 3.54 -16.17 9.04
C ASP A 365 2.70 -16.58 7.82
N ALA A 366 2.53 -17.89 7.59
CA ALA A 366 1.70 -18.40 6.50
C ALA A 366 0.22 -18.06 6.69
N HIS A 367 -0.28 -18.17 7.93
CA HIS A 367 -1.67 -17.86 8.30
C HIS A 367 -2.04 -16.40 8.00
N VAL A 368 -1.14 -15.46 8.30
CA VAL A 368 -1.36 -14.02 8.03
C VAL A 368 -1.08 -13.69 6.56
N LYS A 369 0.08 -14.10 6.02
CA LYS A 369 0.56 -13.64 4.70
C LYS A 369 -0.12 -14.35 3.53
N GLY A 370 -0.62 -15.57 3.72
CA GLY A 370 -1.26 -16.34 2.64
C GLY A 370 -2.54 -15.68 2.14
N PRO A 371 -3.55 -15.51 3.00
CA PRO A 371 -4.79 -14.82 2.66
C PRO A 371 -4.55 -13.35 2.25
N LEU A 372 -3.58 -12.67 2.88
CA LEU A 372 -3.13 -11.33 2.48
C LEU A 372 -2.71 -11.29 1.00
N VAL A 373 -1.81 -12.18 0.58
CA VAL A 373 -1.25 -12.19 -0.79
C VAL A 373 -2.30 -12.57 -1.83
N GLN A 374 -3.16 -13.55 -1.52
CA GLN A 374 -4.25 -13.93 -2.41
C GLN A 374 -5.18 -12.74 -2.65
N THR A 375 -5.69 -12.13 -1.57
CA THR A 375 -6.63 -11.02 -1.65
C THR A 375 -6.01 -9.80 -2.30
N LEU A 376 -4.72 -9.53 -2.04
CA LEU A 376 -3.96 -8.47 -2.71
C LEU A 376 -3.97 -8.66 -4.23
N PHE A 377 -3.78 -9.87 -4.74
CA PHE A 377 -3.81 -10.11 -6.19
C PHE A 377 -5.21 -10.02 -6.79
N ASP A 378 -6.23 -10.43 -6.03
CA ASP A 378 -7.63 -10.21 -6.43
C ASP A 378 -7.96 -8.71 -6.53
N ILE A 379 -7.53 -7.88 -5.57
CA ILE A 379 -7.65 -6.41 -5.62
C ILE A 379 -6.79 -5.82 -6.76
N ALA A 380 -5.61 -6.38 -7.03
CA ALA A 380 -4.75 -5.91 -8.10
C ALA A 380 -5.32 -6.19 -9.51
N GLN A 381 -6.30 -7.09 -9.64
CA GLN A 381 -7.08 -7.37 -10.86
C GLN A 381 -6.22 -7.63 -12.10
N PHE A 382 -5.64 -8.83 -12.20
CA PHE A 382 -4.89 -9.24 -13.38
C PHE A 382 -5.82 -9.66 -14.51
N HIS A 383 -5.90 -8.87 -15.59
CA HIS A 383 -6.65 -9.21 -16.79
C HIS A 383 -5.96 -10.25 -17.68
N PHE A 384 -6.79 -10.91 -18.49
CA PHE A 384 -6.36 -11.80 -19.55
C PHE A 384 -5.66 -10.99 -20.66
N PRO A 385 -4.49 -11.42 -21.17
CA PRO A 385 -3.77 -10.67 -22.20
C PRO A 385 -4.52 -10.67 -23.53
N SER A 386 -4.53 -9.54 -24.25
CA SER A 386 -5.24 -9.37 -25.54
C SER A 386 -4.80 -10.36 -26.64
N ARG A 387 -3.63 -11.00 -26.51
CA ARG A 387 -3.18 -12.05 -27.45
C ARG A 387 -3.92 -13.38 -27.24
N LEU A 388 -4.55 -13.60 -26.10
CA LEU A 388 -5.24 -14.84 -25.79
C LEU A 388 -6.43 -15.05 -26.74
N SER A 389 -7.29 -14.05 -26.89
CA SER A 389 -8.46 -14.09 -27.79
C SER A 389 -8.10 -14.29 -29.26
N GLN A 390 -6.90 -13.86 -29.68
CA GLN A 390 -6.40 -14.09 -31.04
C GLN A 390 -5.96 -15.54 -31.30
N ASN A 391 -5.70 -16.32 -30.25
CA ASN A 391 -5.04 -17.63 -30.36
C ASN A 391 -5.87 -18.79 -29.81
N VAL A 392 -6.87 -18.50 -28.97
CA VAL A 392 -7.66 -19.51 -28.26
C VAL A 392 -9.13 -19.22 -28.52
N LYS A 393 -9.82 -20.16 -29.15
CA LYS A 393 -11.27 -20.10 -29.34
C LYS A 393 -11.96 -20.10 -27.98
N ASN A 394 -13.07 -19.37 -27.85
CA ASN A 394 -13.86 -19.24 -26.61
C ASN A 394 -13.06 -18.70 -25.41
N ALA A 395 -12.01 -17.90 -25.64
CA ALA A 395 -11.29 -17.22 -24.58
C ALA A 395 -12.17 -16.15 -23.91
N PRO A 396 -12.00 -15.90 -22.59
CA PRO A 396 -12.64 -14.78 -21.92
C PRO A 396 -12.28 -13.44 -22.57
N GLU A 397 -13.11 -12.42 -22.34
CA GLU A 397 -12.78 -11.04 -22.71
C GLU A 397 -11.41 -10.65 -22.13
N CYS A 398 -10.61 -10.00 -22.96
CA CYS A 398 -9.22 -9.67 -22.62
C CYS A 398 -9.07 -8.19 -22.30
N PHE A 399 -7.91 -7.85 -21.73
CA PHE A 399 -7.51 -6.48 -21.38
C PHE A 399 -7.89 -5.45 -22.45
N ASP A 400 -8.62 -4.41 -22.01
CA ASP A 400 -9.00 -3.24 -22.79
C ASP A 400 -8.27 -2.01 -22.23
N ASN A 401 -7.39 -1.43 -23.03
CA ASN A 401 -6.57 -0.31 -22.61
C ASN A 401 -7.37 0.97 -22.35
N ARG A 402 -8.57 1.09 -22.93
CA ARG A 402 -9.45 2.26 -22.75
C ARG A 402 -9.88 2.43 -21.30
N ILE A 403 -10.01 1.34 -20.55
CA ILE A 403 -10.37 1.34 -19.12
C ILE A 403 -9.29 1.98 -18.25
N TYR A 404 -8.03 1.91 -18.68
CA TYR A 404 -6.86 2.36 -17.93
C TYR A 404 -6.11 3.49 -18.60
N THR A 405 -6.73 4.14 -19.58
CA THR A 405 -6.17 5.31 -20.26
C THR A 405 -5.96 6.45 -19.28
N ARG A 406 -4.95 7.27 -19.55
CA ARG A 406 -4.66 8.51 -18.84
C ARG A 406 -5.03 9.75 -19.64
N THR A 407 -5.58 9.55 -20.84
CA THR A 407 -5.89 10.63 -21.78
C THR A 407 -7.31 11.12 -21.59
N LEU A 408 -7.43 12.38 -21.13
CA LEU A 408 -8.71 13.08 -20.98
C LEU A 408 -9.15 13.73 -22.30
N THR A 409 -10.45 13.65 -22.57
CA THR A 409 -11.16 14.46 -23.57
C THR A 409 -11.18 15.94 -23.17
N LYS A 410 -11.55 16.83 -24.10
CA LYS A 410 -11.69 18.27 -23.80
C LYS A 410 -12.74 18.53 -22.71
N LYS A 411 -13.89 17.83 -22.76
CA LYS A 411 -14.96 17.93 -21.76
C LYS A 411 -14.47 17.54 -20.37
N GLU A 412 -13.76 16.42 -20.26
CA GLU A 412 -13.19 15.92 -18.99
C GLU A 412 -12.16 16.90 -18.42
N ARG A 413 -11.25 17.46 -19.24
CA ARG A 413 -10.29 18.47 -18.77
C ARG A 413 -10.95 19.72 -18.21
N ILE A 414 -11.98 20.23 -18.90
CA ILE A 414 -12.74 21.39 -18.43
C ILE A 414 -13.44 21.06 -17.11
N LYS A 415 -14.09 19.89 -17.01
CA LYS A 415 -14.72 19.43 -15.77
C LYS A 415 -13.70 19.37 -14.62
N HIS A 416 -12.51 18.81 -14.86
CA HIS A 416 -11.46 18.72 -13.85
C HIS A 416 -11.02 20.10 -13.37
N ALA A 417 -10.72 21.02 -14.30
CA ALA A 417 -10.32 22.38 -13.96
C ALA A 417 -11.40 23.10 -13.13
N ASN A 418 -12.66 22.98 -13.55
CA ASN A 418 -13.79 23.61 -12.88
C ASN A 418 -14.00 23.11 -11.45
N PHE A 419 -13.83 21.81 -11.20
CA PHE A 419 -14.07 21.24 -9.87
C PHE A 419 -12.85 21.27 -8.95
N VAL A 420 -11.64 21.50 -9.46
CA VAL A 420 -10.43 21.63 -8.64
C VAL A 420 -10.31 23.01 -8.00
N GLN A 421 -10.86 24.05 -8.64
CA GLN A 421 -10.75 25.43 -8.14
C GLN A 421 -11.65 25.74 -6.93
N PHE A 422 -12.71 24.95 -6.68
CA PHE A 422 -13.59 25.19 -5.54
C PHE A 422 -12.82 25.10 -4.22
N GLU A 423 -13.07 26.01 -3.29
CA GLU A 423 -12.42 26.01 -1.98
C GLU A 423 -13.26 25.23 -0.96
N ASP A 424 -14.58 25.43 -0.95
CA ASP A 424 -15.49 24.75 -0.04
C ASP A 424 -15.94 23.40 -0.61
N ARG A 425 -16.19 22.45 0.31
CA ARG A 425 -16.69 21.13 -0.02
C ARG A 425 -18.11 21.14 -0.58
N ASN A 426 -18.97 21.99 -0.04
CA ASN A 426 -20.38 22.08 -0.42
C ASN A 426 -20.54 22.51 -1.88
N ASP A 427 -19.57 23.25 -2.42
CA ASP A 427 -19.58 23.73 -3.80
C ASP A 427 -19.38 22.61 -4.83
N TYR A 428 -18.74 21.48 -4.45
CA TYR A 428 -18.49 20.38 -5.39
C TYR A 428 -19.21 19.08 -5.07
N VAL A 429 -19.48 18.79 -3.79
CA VAL A 429 -19.81 17.43 -3.33
C VAL A 429 -21.06 16.84 -4.00
N TYR A 430 -22.06 17.65 -4.32
CA TYR A 430 -23.26 17.20 -5.03
C TYR A 430 -23.12 17.33 -6.56
N ASP A 431 -22.52 18.43 -7.01
CA ASP A 431 -22.51 18.82 -8.42
C ASP A 431 -21.54 18.00 -9.27
N ILE A 432 -20.43 17.53 -8.69
CA ILE A 432 -19.44 16.71 -9.39
C ILE A 432 -20.03 15.39 -9.92
N LEU A 433 -21.11 14.90 -9.29
CA LEU A 433 -21.79 13.66 -9.64
C LEU A 433 -22.96 13.84 -10.63
N LYS A 434 -23.37 15.08 -10.96
CA LYS A 434 -24.53 15.33 -11.84
C LYS A 434 -24.29 14.87 -13.28
N ASP A 435 -23.07 15.09 -13.81
CA ASP A 435 -22.68 14.73 -15.18
C ASP A 435 -21.44 13.84 -15.15
N LEU A 436 -21.62 12.54 -14.89
CA LEU A 436 -20.53 11.56 -14.87
C LEU A 436 -19.99 11.34 -16.30
N THR A 437 -18.73 11.70 -16.50
CA THR A 437 -18.00 11.52 -17.76
C THR A 437 -17.48 10.09 -17.90
N GLY A 438 -17.00 9.72 -19.09
CA GLY A 438 -16.37 8.41 -19.30
C GLY A 438 -15.22 8.16 -18.33
N ASP A 439 -14.44 9.21 -18.02
CA ASP A 439 -13.35 9.17 -17.07
C ASP A 439 -13.79 8.92 -15.62
N ASP A 440 -14.82 9.62 -15.18
CA ASP A 440 -15.41 9.41 -13.85
C ASP A 440 -15.87 7.96 -13.69
N ILE A 441 -16.59 7.44 -14.69
CA ILE A 441 -17.11 6.07 -14.68
C ILE A 441 -15.94 5.07 -14.62
N ARG A 442 -14.86 5.25 -15.40
CA ARG A 442 -13.67 4.37 -15.35
C ARG A 442 -13.04 4.32 -13.96
N HIS A 443 -12.91 5.46 -13.29
CA HIS A 443 -12.31 5.51 -11.97
C HIS A 443 -13.22 4.90 -10.89
N LEU A 444 -14.51 5.23 -10.91
CA LEU A 444 -15.51 4.73 -9.96
C LEU A 444 -15.73 3.22 -10.10
N LEU A 445 -15.92 2.71 -11.33
CA LEU A 445 -16.14 1.29 -11.59
C LEU A 445 -14.98 0.44 -11.08
N ARG A 446 -13.74 0.90 -11.27
CA ARG A 446 -12.53 0.19 -10.80
C ARG A 446 -12.48 0.11 -9.28
N ALA A 447 -12.87 1.18 -8.60
CA ALA A 447 -12.89 1.20 -7.15
C ALA A 447 -14.01 0.33 -6.57
N GLU A 448 -15.16 0.22 -7.24
CA GLU A 448 -16.22 -0.71 -6.82
C GLU A 448 -15.86 -2.17 -7.08
N ASP A 449 -15.28 -2.49 -8.24
CA ASP A 449 -14.75 -3.84 -8.50
C ASP A 449 -13.68 -4.22 -7.46
N GLU A 450 -12.76 -3.30 -7.11
CA GLU A 450 -11.77 -3.51 -6.04
C GLU A 450 -12.44 -3.70 -4.67
N TYR A 451 -13.51 -2.95 -4.38
CA TYR A 451 -14.20 -3.03 -3.10
C TYR A 451 -14.87 -4.39 -2.88
N VAL A 452 -15.44 -4.99 -3.93
CA VAL A 452 -16.12 -6.30 -3.83
C VAL A 452 -15.12 -7.46 -3.76
N VAL A 453 -13.87 -7.29 -4.19
CA VAL A 453 -12.80 -8.30 -4.07
C VAL A 453 -11.94 -8.14 -2.82
N LYS A 454 -12.14 -7.08 -2.02
CA LYS A 454 -11.22 -6.69 -0.94
C LYS A 454 -11.05 -7.73 0.17
N GLY A 455 -11.92 -8.75 0.23
CA GLY A 455 -11.88 -9.78 1.26
C GLY A 455 -11.82 -9.17 2.66
N LYS A 456 -10.82 -9.58 3.44
CA LYS A 456 -10.58 -9.05 4.79
C LYS A 456 -10.04 -7.61 4.80
N PHE A 457 -9.46 -7.09 3.71
CA PHE A 457 -8.96 -5.71 3.71
C PHE A 457 -10.09 -4.71 3.99
N GLU A 458 -9.75 -3.69 4.78
CA GLU A 458 -10.57 -2.51 5.01
C GLU A 458 -10.12 -1.41 4.07
N ARG A 459 -11.01 -0.90 3.21
CA ARG A 459 -10.72 0.32 2.45
C ARG A 459 -10.85 1.50 3.40
N ILE A 460 -9.72 2.00 3.88
CA ILE A 460 -9.65 3.12 4.84
C ILE A 460 -9.58 4.49 4.15
N PHE A 461 -9.29 4.50 2.84
CA PHE A 461 -9.41 5.68 1.98
C PHE A 461 -9.72 5.22 0.55
N PRO A 462 -10.72 5.78 -0.15
CA PRO A 462 -11.73 6.72 0.35
C PRO A 462 -12.85 6.00 1.12
N THR A 463 -13.51 6.74 1.99
CA THR A 463 -14.67 6.37 2.83
C THR A 463 -15.62 7.57 2.94
N ALA A 464 -16.81 7.37 3.51
CA ALA A 464 -17.75 8.46 3.79
C ALA A 464 -17.18 9.58 4.70
N HIS A 465 -16.11 9.31 5.43
CA HIS A 465 -15.45 10.26 6.32
C HIS A 465 -14.11 10.75 5.78
N THR A 466 -13.80 10.51 4.51
CA THR A 466 -12.49 10.85 3.94
C THR A 466 -12.31 12.36 3.72
N HIS A 467 -13.38 13.14 3.57
CA HIS A 467 -13.31 14.60 3.45
C HIS A 467 -12.40 15.26 4.50
N LYS A 468 -12.43 14.78 5.75
CA LYS A 468 -11.60 15.31 6.85
C LYS A 468 -10.08 15.20 6.63
N TYR A 469 -9.65 14.38 5.67
CA TYR A 469 -8.25 14.24 5.30
C TYR A 469 -7.88 15.05 4.05
N LEU A 470 -8.86 15.50 3.27
CA LEU A 470 -8.62 16.26 2.05
C LEU A 470 -8.00 17.63 2.35
N ASP A 471 -8.28 18.19 3.52
CA ASP A 471 -7.67 19.44 3.99
C ASP A 471 -6.15 19.31 4.19
N PHE A 472 -5.64 18.09 4.36
CA PHE A 472 -4.21 17.82 4.43
C PHE A 472 -3.56 17.62 3.06
N MET A 473 -4.33 17.60 1.98
CA MET A 473 -3.89 17.27 0.63
C MET A 473 -4.01 18.48 -0.32
N GLU A 474 -3.31 18.41 -1.45
CA GLU A 474 -3.61 19.33 -2.55
C GLU A 474 -4.98 19.00 -3.16
N PRO A 475 -5.77 20.00 -3.59
CA PRO A 475 -6.99 19.79 -4.34
C PRO A 475 -6.76 18.91 -5.58
N ARG A 476 -7.30 17.68 -5.56
CA ARG A 476 -7.25 16.76 -6.70
C ARG A 476 -8.65 16.35 -7.09
N TYR A 477 -8.95 16.48 -8.38
CA TYR A 477 -10.26 16.17 -8.96
C TYR A 477 -10.78 14.79 -8.51
N TYR A 478 -9.99 13.73 -8.71
CA TYR A 478 -10.48 12.39 -8.37
C TYR A 478 -10.69 12.19 -6.87
N ASN A 479 -9.91 12.80 -5.99
CA ASN A 479 -10.15 12.66 -4.56
C ASN A 479 -11.48 13.34 -4.16
N ARG A 480 -11.85 14.46 -4.81
CA ARG A 480 -13.15 15.11 -4.68
C ARG A 480 -14.29 14.28 -5.25
N LEU A 481 -14.09 13.68 -6.43
CA LEU A 481 -15.05 12.75 -7.04
C LEU A 481 -15.35 11.58 -6.08
N PHE A 482 -14.31 11.01 -5.47
CA PHE A 482 -14.46 9.91 -4.52
C PHE A 482 -15.08 10.34 -3.18
N ASP A 483 -14.77 11.52 -2.67
CA ASP A 483 -15.47 12.06 -1.49
C ASP A 483 -16.97 12.20 -1.76
N ALA A 484 -17.34 12.80 -2.89
CA ALA A 484 -18.73 12.90 -3.31
C ALA A 484 -19.40 11.52 -3.47
N TRP A 485 -18.72 10.60 -4.14
CA TRP A 485 -19.23 9.23 -4.36
C TRP A 485 -19.49 8.50 -3.05
N GLU A 486 -18.52 8.48 -2.14
CA GLU A 486 -18.67 7.82 -0.84
C GLU A 486 -19.73 8.51 0.02
N SER A 487 -19.81 9.84 -0.02
CA SER A 487 -20.83 10.59 0.73
C SER A 487 -22.25 10.23 0.29
N LYS A 488 -22.44 10.00 -1.02
CA LYS A 488 -23.77 9.69 -1.58
C LYS A 488 -24.11 8.20 -1.50
N TYR A 489 -23.15 7.31 -1.75
CA TYR A 489 -23.41 5.89 -2.00
C TYR A 489 -22.81 4.94 -0.96
N ALA A 490 -22.06 5.40 0.05
CA ALA A 490 -21.43 4.47 1.01
C ALA A 490 -22.44 3.58 1.74
N SER A 491 -23.59 4.14 2.14
CA SER A 491 -24.70 3.43 2.83
C SER A 491 -25.69 2.77 1.87
N ARG A 492 -25.64 3.09 0.57
CA ARG A 492 -26.57 2.62 -0.47
C ARG A 492 -25.82 2.19 -1.73
N ARG A 493 -24.84 1.30 -1.55
CA ARG A 493 -23.86 0.95 -2.59
C ARG A 493 -24.47 0.30 -3.81
N GLU A 494 -25.52 -0.50 -3.62
CA GLU A 494 -26.25 -1.15 -4.71
C GLU A 494 -26.76 -0.12 -5.73
N ASP A 495 -27.23 1.03 -5.28
CA ASP A 495 -27.73 2.10 -6.17
C ASP A 495 -26.60 2.74 -6.98
N GLY A 496 -25.43 2.95 -6.34
CA GLY A 496 -24.24 3.45 -7.02
C GLY A 496 -23.75 2.46 -8.08
N ILE A 497 -23.71 1.17 -7.75
CA ILE A 497 -23.36 0.11 -8.70
C ILE A 497 -24.36 0.07 -9.86
N ALA A 498 -25.67 0.12 -9.60
CA ALA A 498 -26.70 0.12 -10.65
C ALA A 498 -26.59 1.34 -11.59
N LEU A 499 -26.26 2.52 -11.06
CA LEU A 499 -26.00 3.71 -11.85
C LEU A 499 -24.80 3.49 -12.79
N LEU A 500 -23.68 3.00 -12.27
CA LEU A 500 -22.48 2.72 -13.07
C LEU A 500 -22.75 1.62 -14.11
N GLN A 501 -23.51 0.59 -13.77
CA GLN A 501 -23.93 -0.47 -14.71
C GLN A 501 -24.72 0.10 -15.88
N THR A 502 -25.64 1.04 -15.62
CA THR A 502 -26.43 1.73 -16.65
C THR A 502 -25.52 2.50 -17.61
N HIS A 503 -24.57 3.27 -17.09
CA HIS A 503 -23.59 3.98 -17.92
C HIS A 503 -22.67 3.03 -18.70
N CYS A 504 -22.26 1.93 -18.08
CA CYS A 504 -21.40 0.92 -18.72
C CYS A 504 -22.15 0.17 -19.84
N ALA A 505 -23.43 -0.14 -19.66
CA ALA A 505 -24.28 -0.72 -20.71
C ALA A 505 -24.36 0.18 -21.96
N GLN A 506 -24.31 1.50 -21.76
CA GLN A 506 -24.24 2.50 -22.83
C GLN A 506 -22.81 2.76 -23.34
N LYS A 507 -21.82 2.00 -22.85
CA LYS A 507 -20.39 2.09 -23.21
C LYS A 507 -19.79 3.48 -22.95
N VAL A 508 -20.31 4.23 -21.97
CA VAL A 508 -19.83 5.58 -21.64
C VAL A 508 -18.36 5.56 -21.22
N HIS A 509 -17.95 4.56 -20.43
CA HIS A 509 -16.56 4.36 -19.98
C HIS A 509 -15.58 4.07 -21.11
N LEU A 510 -16.06 3.58 -22.26
CA LEU A 510 -15.25 3.29 -23.44
C LEU A 510 -15.07 4.50 -24.37
N LYS A 511 -15.75 5.63 -24.09
CA LYS A 511 -15.52 6.90 -24.78
C LYS A 511 -14.27 7.55 -24.19
N VAL A 512 -13.17 7.54 -24.94
CA VAL A 512 -11.84 8.00 -24.50
C VAL A 512 -11.31 9.13 -25.37
N GLY A 513 -10.42 9.96 -24.80
CA GLY A 513 -9.69 10.96 -25.57
C GLY A 513 -8.74 10.32 -26.59
N GLN A 514 -8.58 10.97 -27.75
CA GLN A 514 -7.59 10.55 -28.74
C GLN A 514 -6.18 10.99 -28.29
N LEU A 515 -5.19 10.11 -28.46
CA LEU A 515 -3.78 10.48 -28.32
C LEU A 515 -3.38 11.36 -29.51
N ASN A 516 -3.09 12.64 -29.25
CA ASN A 516 -2.43 13.48 -30.26
C ASN A 516 -1.08 12.86 -30.62
N SER A 517 -0.90 12.51 -31.89
CA SER A 517 0.28 11.85 -32.47
C SER A 517 1.58 12.69 -32.44
N LEU A 518 1.58 13.85 -31.78
CA LEU A 518 2.67 14.82 -31.81
C LEU A 518 3.85 14.50 -30.87
N ASN A 519 3.68 13.63 -29.86
CA ASN A 519 4.75 13.37 -28.87
C ASN A 519 5.70 12.20 -29.22
N LYS A 520 5.59 11.57 -30.39
CA LYS A 520 6.50 10.48 -30.81
C LYS A 520 7.79 10.95 -31.51
N LYS A 521 7.98 12.24 -31.79
CA LYS A 521 9.13 12.73 -32.58
C LYS A 521 10.42 13.04 -31.80
N HIS A 522 10.44 12.98 -30.47
CA HIS A 522 11.64 13.33 -29.68
C HIS A 522 12.35 12.18 -28.96
N ILE A 523 12.24 10.94 -29.46
CA ILE A 523 13.06 9.82 -28.97
C ILE A 523 13.69 9.09 -30.16
N ARG A 524 14.60 9.77 -30.88
CA ARG A 524 15.74 9.11 -31.50
C ARG A 524 16.96 9.53 -30.70
N PHE A 525 17.33 8.73 -29.71
CA PHE A 525 18.66 8.80 -29.13
C PHE A 525 19.64 8.36 -30.22
N GLN A 526 20.51 9.29 -30.63
CA GLN A 526 21.77 8.95 -31.26
C GLN A 526 22.52 8.03 -30.28
N GLN A 527 22.82 6.82 -30.72
CA GLN A 527 23.83 5.99 -30.06
C GLN A 527 25.22 6.51 -30.46
N PRO A 528 26.23 6.38 -29.57
CA PRO A 528 27.61 6.72 -29.91
C PRO A 528 28.15 5.87 -31.05
#